data_AF-A0A2W4LCX5-F1
#
_entry.id   AF-A0A2W4LCX5-F1
#
_cell.length_a   1.000
_cell.length_b   1.000
_cell.length_c   1.000
_cell.angle_alpha   90.00
_cell.angle_beta   90.00
_cell.angle_gamma   90.00
#
_symmetry.space_group_name_H-M   'P 1'
#
loop_
_entity.id
_entity.type
_entity.pdbx_description
1 polymer ?
#
loop_
_entity_poly.entity_id
_entity_poly.type
_entity_poly.pdbx_seq_one_letter_code
_entity_poly.pdbx_strand_id
1 'polypeptide(L)'
;MGRKRQAHREGVVHAVQRGPWGKPLVLIWNVVGLGLLALVVVVGVLSLPTPLQVLKPDNTWVVHAPYGLLPTVLVMTAVLLHIAAIRKVLREGRA
;
A
#
# COMPACT_ATOMS: atom_id res chain seq x y z
N MET A 1 10.03 -11.97 37.51
CA MET A 1 11.20 -12.00 36.59
C MET A 1 10.81 -11.72 35.11
N GLY A 2 9.95 -10.70 34.84
CA GLY A 2 9.38 -10.45 33.49
C GLY A 2 9.65 -9.07 32.88
N ARG A 3 9.97 -8.05 33.69
CA ARG A 3 10.13 -6.64 33.25
C ARG A 3 11.34 -6.40 32.34
N LYS A 4 12.46 -7.10 32.56
CA LYS A 4 13.70 -6.90 31.78
C LYS A 4 13.61 -7.39 30.34
N ARG A 5 12.77 -8.40 30.05
CA ARG A 5 12.57 -8.91 28.67
C ARG A 5 11.65 -8.02 27.84
N GLN A 6 10.73 -7.29 28.47
CA GLN A 6 9.86 -6.33 27.79
C GLN A 6 10.63 -5.06 27.37
N ALA A 7 11.44 -4.48 28.25
CA ALA A 7 12.25 -3.30 27.95
C ALA A 7 13.22 -3.51 26.75
N HIS A 8 13.81 -4.69 26.63
CA HIS A 8 14.71 -5.02 25.51
C HIS A 8 13.95 -5.19 24.18
N ARG A 9 12.71 -5.67 24.20
CA ARG A 9 11.89 -5.82 22.99
C ARG A 9 11.39 -4.48 22.48
N GLU A 10 11.02 -3.57 23.39
CA GLU A 10 10.59 -2.22 23.02
C GLU A 10 11.74 -1.41 22.42
N GLY A 11 12.96 -1.51 22.97
CA GLY A 11 14.14 -0.80 22.47
C GLY A 11 14.51 -1.14 21.01
N VAL A 12 14.37 -2.40 20.60
CA VAL A 12 14.71 -2.84 19.22
C VAL A 12 13.68 -2.36 18.20
N VAL A 13 12.39 -2.40 18.54
CA VAL A 13 11.31 -1.94 17.65
C VAL A 13 11.40 -0.41 17.47
N HIS A 14 11.73 0.32 18.54
CA HIS A 14 11.96 1.76 18.46
C HIS A 14 13.23 2.14 17.68
N ALA A 15 14.28 1.31 17.72
CA ALA A 15 15.53 1.56 16.99
C ALA A 15 15.38 1.39 15.47
N VAL A 16 14.63 0.39 15.00
CA VAL A 16 14.36 0.20 13.57
C VAL A 16 13.54 1.36 12.97
N GLN A 17 12.64 1.97 13.76
CA GLN A 17 11.83 3.11 13.31
C GLN A 17 12.59 4.45 13.28
N ARG A 18 13.72 4.59 13.98
CA ARG A 18 14.48 5.86 14.08
C ARG A 18 15.83 5.86 13.37
N GLY A 19 16.22 4.77 12.71
CA GLY A 19 17.41 4.77 11.85
C GLY A 19 17.28 5.79 10.71
N PRO A 20 18.39 6.34 10.19
CA PRO A 20 18.38 7.37 9.12
C PRO A 20 17.68 6.89 7.84
N TRP A 21 17.58 5.57 7.66
CA TRP A 21 16.97 4.93 6.51
C TRP A 21 15.47 4.62 6.68
N GLY A 22 14.91 4.74 7.89
CA GLY A 22 13.52 4.36 8.15
C GLY A 22 12.51 5.24 7.42
N LYS A 23 12.65 6.57 7.55
CA LYS A 23 11.76 7.55 6.89
C LYS A 23 11.81 7.48 5.35
N PRO A 24 12.99 7.56 4.69
CA PRO A 24 13.05 7.50 3.23
C PRO A 24 12.58 6.15 2.67
N LEU A 25 12.88 5.03 3.35
CA LEU A 25 12.40 3.71 2.93
C LEU A 25 10.87 3.62 2.96
N VAL A 26 10.22 4.12 4.01
CA VAL A 26 8.75 4.13 4.09
C VAL A 26 8.15 5.02 2.98
N LEU A 27 8.74 6.18 2.69
CA LEU A 27 8.27 7.04 1.60
C LEU A 27 8.41 6.35 0.24
N ILE A 28 9.59 5.81 -0.07
CA ILE A 28 9.85 5.09 -1.33
C ILE A 28 8.88 3.91 -1.47
N TRP A 29 8.72 3.11 -0.42
CA TRP A 29 7.80 1.97 -0.41
C TRP A 29 6.36 2.39 -0.73
N ASN A 30 5.87 3.47 -0.14
CA ASN A 30 4.50 3.93 -0.38
C ASN A 30 4.34 4.55 -1.78
N VAL A 31 5.33 5.27 -2.29
CA VAL A 31 5.29 5.84 -3.65
C VAL A 31 5.34 4.75 -4.71
N VAL A 32 6.25 3.77 -4.56
CA VAL A 32 6.33 2.61 -5.45
C VAL A 32 5.04 1.79 -5.36
N GLY A 33 4.50 1.60 -4.14
CA GLY A 33 3.22 0.92 -3.93
C GLY A 33 2.06 1.60 -4.65
N LEU A 34 1.95 2.92 -4.58
CA LEU A 34 0.94 3.69 -5.33
C LEU A 34 1.13 3.56 -6.85
N GLY A 35 2.38 3.58 -7.34
CA GLY A 35 2.68 3.37 -8.75
C GLY A 35 2.27 1.98 -9.25
N LEU A 36 2.58 0.93 -8.49
CA LEU A 36 2.16 -0.44 -8.79
C LEU A 36 0.64 -0.60 -8.71
N LEU A 37 -0.01 0.04 -7.73
CA LEU A 37 -1.47 0.02 -7.60
C LEU A 37 -2.13 0.67 -8.81
N ALA A 38 -1.64 1.84 -9.24
CA ALA A 38 -2.10 2.50 -10.46
C ALA A 38 -1.88 1.61 -11.69
N LEU A 39 -0.74 0.94 -11.78
CA LEU A 39 -0.46 0.00 -12.87
C LEU A 39 -1.47 -1.15 -12.92
N VAL A 40 -1.78 -1.79 -11.78
CA VAL A 40 -2.77 -2.87 -11.72
C VAL A 40 -4.17 -2.38 -12.08
N VAL A 41 -4.56 -1.17 -11.64
CA VAL A 41 -5.85 -0.57 -12.03
C VAL A 41 -5.90 -0.30 -13.53
N VAL A 42 -4.86 0.30 -14.12
CA VAL A 42 -4.79 0.57 -15.55
C VAL A 42 -4.85 -0.73 -16.35
N VAL A 43 -4.05 -1.73 -16.00
CA VAL A 43 -4.08 -3.04 -16.66
C VAL A 43 -5.45 -3.71 -16.49
N GLY A 44 -6.07 -3.60 -15.33
CA GLY A 44 -7.42 -4.10 -15.09
C GLY A 44 -8.44 -3.47 -16.03
N VAL A 45 -8.45 -2.14 -16.14
CA VAL A 45 -9.34 -1.36 -17.01
C VAL A 45 -9.11 -1.67 -18.49
N LEU A 46 -7.85 -1.72 -18.93
CA LEU A 46 -7.51 -1.99 -20.33
C LEU A 46 -7.73 -3.43 -20.75
N SER A 47 -7.92 -4.35 -19.80
CA SER A 47 -8.25 -5.76 -20.06
C SER A 47 -9.74 -6.08 -19.89
N LEU A 48 -10.56 -5.16 -19.38
CA LEU A 48 -12.01 -5.36 -19.23
C LEU A 48 -12.69 -5.40 -20.60
N PRO A 49 -13.69 -6.27 -20.85
CA PRO A 49 -14.43 -6.38 -22.11
C PRO A 49 -15.37 -5.18 -22.33
N THR A 50 -14.77 -4.02 -22.54
CA THR A 50 -15.42 -2.72 -22.72
C THR A 50 -14.85 -2.05 -23.97
N PRO A 51 -15.46 -0.99 -24.50
CA PRO A 51 -14.89 -0.26 -25.64
C PRO A 51 -13.48 0.31 -25.39
N LEU A 52 -13.04 0.39 -24.13
CA LEU A 52 -11.71 0.84 -23.73
C LEU A 52 -10.65 -0.28 -23.74
N GLN A 53 -11.04 -1.51 -24.09
CA GLN A 53 -10.15 -2.66 -24.05
C GLN A 53 -9.03 -2.53 -25.09
N VAL A 54 -7.79 -2.69 -24.63
CA VAL A 54 -6.59 -2.75 -25.48
C VAL A 54 -5.83 -4.05 -25.26
N LEU A 55 -5.88 -4.59 -24.04
CA LEU A 55 -5.15 -5.79 -23.64
C LEU A 55 -6.06 -7.03 -23.76
N LYS A 56 -5.51 -8.12 -24.28
CA LYS A 56 -6.17 -9.42 -24.44
C LYS A 56 -5.37 -10.51 -23.70
N PRO A 57 -6.03 -11.56 -23.18
CA PRO A 57 -7.46 -11.89 -23.26
C PRO A 57 -8.33 -11.05 -22.30
N ASP A 58 -9.65 -11.17 -22.45
CA ASP A 58 -10.63 -10.43 -21.65
C ASP A 58 -10.57 -10.80 -20.17
N ASN A 59 -10.59 -9.79 -19.30
CA ASN A 59 -10.64 -9.94 -17.86
C ASN A 59 -12.06 -9.66 -17.34
N THR A 60 -12.88 -10.71 -17.23
CA THR A 60 -14.24 -10.66 -16.70
C THR A 60 -14.33 -10.85 -15.20
N TRP A 61 -13.22 -11.14 -14.50
CA TRP A 61 -13.27 -11.54 -13.10
C TRP A 61 -13.87 -10.43 -12.23
N VAL A 62 -13.45 -9.19 -12.49
CA VAL A 62 -13.80 -8.00 -11.72
C VAL A 62 -15.32 -7.69 -11.75
N VAL A 63 -16.05 -8.17 -12.76
CA VAL A 63 -17.53 -7.97 -12.82
C VAL A 63 -18.31 -9.07 -12.09
N HIS A 64 -17.64 -10.11 -11.59
CA HIS A 64 -18.25 -11.19 -10.85
C HIS A 64 -17.90 -11.11 -9.36
N ALA A 65 -18.87 -11.48 -8.51
CA ALA A 65 -18.60 -11.64 -7.08
C ALA A 65 -17.68 -12.86 -6.86
N PRO A 66 -16.70 -12.79 -5.93
CA PRO A 66 -16.41 -11.70 -5.00
C PRO A 66 -15.37 -10.67 -5.51
N TYR A 67 -14.86 -10.83 -6.72
CA TYR A 67 -13.71 -10.05 -7.23
C TYR A 67 -14.02 -8.58 -7.50
N GLY A 68 -15.28 -8.20 -7.69
CA GLY A 68 -15.69 -6.79 -7.73
C GLY A 68 -15.32 -6.00 -6.47
N LEU A 69 -15.12 -6.67 -5.33
CA LEU A 69 -14.64 -6.06 -4.09
C LEU A 69 -13.19 -5.57 -4.21
N LEU A 70 -12.40 -6.09 -5.16
CA LEU A 70 -11.01 -5.69 -5.36
C LEU A 70 -10.92 -4.20 -5.73
N PRO A 71 -11.46 -3.72 -6.86
CA PRO A 71 -11.37 -2.30 -7.20
C PRO A 71 -12.24 -1.40 -6.31
N THR A 72 -13.37 -1.91 -5.81
CA THR A 72 -14.34 -1.08 -5.09
C THR A 72 -13.99 -0.89 -3.62
N VAL A 73 -13.44 -1.90 -2.96
CA VAL A 73 -13.11 -1.86 -1.51
C VAL A 73 -11.60 -1.93 -1.31
N LEU A 74 -10.93 -2.95 -1.85
CA LEU A 74 -9.53 -3.22 -1.52
C LEU A 74 -8.59 -2.16 -2.10
N VAL A 75 -8.76 -1.78 -3.37
CA VAL A 75 -7.97 -0.72 -4.02
C VAL A 75 -8.18 0.62 -3.32
N MET A 76 -9.42 0.98 -3.00
CA MET A 76 -9.72 2.23 -2.27
C MET A 76 -9.07 2.23 -0.89
N THR A 77 -9.14 1.11 -0.17
CA THR A 77 -8.48 0.94 1.13
C THR A 77 -6.96 1.04 1.00
N ALA A 78 -6.36 0.42 -0.02
CA ALA A 78 -4.92 0.48 -0.26
C ALA A 78 -4.43 1.92 -0.53
N VAL A 79 -5.17 2.70 -1.34
CA VAL A 79 -4.88 4.12 -1.55
C VAL A 79 -4.90 4.89 -0.21
N LEU A 80 -5.94 4.69 0.60
CA LEU A 80 -6.05 5.35 1.90
C LEU A 80 -4.90 4.98 2.83
N LEU A 81 -4.50 3.70 2.87
CA LEU A 81 -3.39 3.23 3.70
C LEU A 81 -2.05 3.84 3.27
N HIS A 82 -1.78 3.91 1.97
CA HIS A 82 -0.58 4.56 1.45
C HIS A 82 -0.53 6.05 1.81
N ILE A 83 -1.64 6.77 1.59
CA ILE A 83 -1.74 8.18 1.94
C ILE A 83 -1.58 8.38 3.45
N ALA A 84 -2.22 7.55 4.28
CA ALA A 84 -2.12 7.63 5.74
C ALA A 84 -0.67 7.40 6.21
N ALA A 85 0.02 6.41 5.65
CA ALA A 85 1.42 6.11 5.97
C ALA A 85 2.35 7.27 5.59
N ILE A 86 2.20 7.83 4.39
CA ILE A 86 2.97 9.00 3.94
C ILE A 86 2.69 10.20 4.86
N ARG A 87 1.42 10.49 5.15
CA ARG A 87 1.03 11.59 6.05
C ARG A 87 1.63 11.45 7.44
N LYS A 88 1.69 10.23 7.97
CA LYS A 88 2.32 9.95 9.27
C LYS A 88 3.80 10.32 9.25
N VAL A 89 4.55 9.82 8.27
CA VAL A 89 6.00 10.11 8.15
C VAL A 89 6.28 11.60 7.96
N LEU A 90 5.47 12.29 7.14
CA LEU A 90 5.61 13.74 6.91
C LEU A 90 5.24 14.60 8.14
N ARG A 91 4.47 14.08 9.09
CA ARG A 91 4.20 14.76 10.37
C ARG A 91 5.34 14.54 11.36
N GLU A 92 5.88 13.33 11.43
CA GLU A 92 7.05 12.99 12.25
C GLU A 92 8.36 13.64 11.78
N GLY A 93 8.41 14.19 10.57
CA GLY A 93 9.53 15.01 10.08
C GLY A 93 9.43 16.50 10.43
N ARG A 94 8.29 16.96 10.95
CA ARG A 94 8.02 18.38 11.28
C ARG A 94 8.08 18.70 12.78
N ALA A 95 8.35 17.70 13.62
CA ALA A 95 8.58 17.82 15.06
C ALA A 95 10.05 17.58 15.37
#